data_AF-K9STA3-F1
#
_entry.id   AF-K9STA3-F1
#
_cell.length_a   1.000
_cell.length_b   1.000
_cell.length_c   1.000
_cell.angle_alpha   90.00
_cell.angle_beta   90.00
_cell.angle_gamma   90.00
#
_symmetry.space_group_name_H-M   'P 1'
#
loop_
_entity.id
_entity.type
_entity.pdbx_description
1 polymer ?
#
loop_
_entity_poly.entity_id
_entity_poly.type
_entity_poly.pdbx_seq_one_letter_code
_entity_poly.pdbx_strand_id
1 'polypeptide(L)'
;MKSSKSPHTRSSKSLSGERIADIVTATVGSWRFILIQSFLLGLWIVLNVVGWIKHWDEYPFILLNLALSFQAAYATPFILMSQNRQSEIDRLKAKQDLDIDTKAEMEIESLHQKIDSLKDREIAELNRMLTMQNETIQRLETMLSREINANHPQPQEDN
;
A
#
# COMPACT_ATOMS: atom_id res chain seq x y z
N MET A 1 25.96 -37.14 6.28
CA MET A 1 25.37 -35.79 6.49
C MET A 1 23.96 -35.92 7.03
N LYS A 2 23.69 -35.43 8.25
CA LYS A 2 22.34 -35.38 8.84
C LYS A 2 21.97 -33.90 8.96
N SER A 3 21.21 -33.38 8.01
CA SER A 3 20.79 -31.97 8.00
C SER A 3 19.66 -31.78 9.01
N SER A 4 19.89 -30.84 9.93
CA SER A 4 19.01 -30.46 11.03
C SER A 4 17.71 -29.86 10.51
N LYS A 5 16.57 -30.51 10.78
CA LYS A 5 15.24 -29.90 10.62
C LYS A 5 14.92 -29.12 11.89
N SER A 6 15.03 -27.79 11.82
CA SER A 6 14.50 -26.88 12.83
C SER A 6 12.97 -26.86 12.74
N PRO A 7 12.22 -27.19 13.81
CA PRO A 7 10.79 -26.97 13.83
C PRO A 7 10.53 -25.49 14.09
N HIS A 8 9.92 -24.81 13.12
CA HIS A 8 9.31 -23.50 13.36
C HIS A 8 8.22 -23.68 14.42
N THR A 9 8.55 -23.31 15.65
CA THR A 9 7.60 -23.19 16.75
C THR A 9 6.58 -22.12 16.34
N ARG A 10 5.40 -22.56 15.90
CA ARG A 10 4.21 -21.70 15.83
C ARG A 10 3.97 -21.23 17.26
N SER A 11 4.42 -20.01 17.57
CA SER A 11 4.04 -19.30 18.78
C SER A 11 2.52 -19.35 18.86
N SER A 12 2.02 -20.10 19.83
CA SER A 12 0.61 -20.13 20.20
C SER A 12 0.27 -18.75 20.75
N LYS A 13 0.05 -17.79 19.85
CA LYS A 13 -0.50 -16.48 20.16
C LYS A 13 -1.77 -16.70 20.95
N SER A 14 -1.84 -16.07 22.11
CA SER A 14 -2.93 -16.17 23.06
C SER A 14 -4.23 -15.67 22.43
N LEU A 15 -4.96 -16.59 21.79
CA LEU A 15 -6.24 -16.35 21.13
C LEU A 15 -7.26 -15.65 22.04
N SER A 16 -7.12 -15.78 23.35
CA SER A 16 -7.98 -15.16 24.35
C SER A 16 -7.68 -13.69 24.58
N GLY A 17 -6.41 -13.31 24.73
CA GLY A 17 -6.02 -11.92 25.00
C GLY A 17 -6.20 -11.02 23.79
N GLU A 18 -5.90 -11.56 22.61
CA GLU A 18 -6.07 -10.87 21.34
C GLU A 18 -7.56 -10.53 21.08
N ARG A 19 -8.47 -11.49 21.29
CA ARG A 19 -9.91 -11.26 21.11
C ARG A 19 -10.50 -10.30 22.14
N ILE A 20 -10.05 -10.37 23.39
CA ILE A 20 -10.52 -9.46 24.45
C ILE A 20 -10.06 -8.04 24.14
N ALA A 21 -8.82 -7.84 23.69
CA ALA A 21 -8.34 -6.53 23.28
C ALA A 21 -9.18 -5.96 22.13
N ASP A 22 -9.47 -6.75 21.10
CA ASP A 22 -10.25 -6.29 19.93
C ASP A 22 -11.70 -5.91 20.32
N ILE A 23 -12.33 -6.67 21.24
CA ILE A 23 -13.65 -6.34 21.78
C ILE A 23 -13.61 -5.06 22.63
N VAL A 24 -12.59 -4.91 23.47
CA VAL A 24 -12.43 -3.72 24.33
C VAL A 24 -12.19 -2.47 23.48
N THR A 25 -11.34 -2.54 22.46
CA THR A 25 -11.11 -1.45 21.50
C THR A 25 -12.42 -1.03 20.82
N ALA A 26 -13.19 -1.99 20.32
CA ALA A 26 -14.48 -1.72 19.66
C ALA A 26 -15.51 -1.12 20.63
N THR A 27 -15.47 -1.50 21.91
CA THR A 27 -16.45 -1.07 22.92
C THR A 27 -16.11 0.32 23.49
N VAL A 28 -14.84 0.58 23.81
CA VAL A 28 -14.38 1.86 24.39
C VAL A 28 -14.44 3.00 23.37
N GLY A 29 -14.27 2.71 22.07
CA GLY A 29 -14.38 3.69 20.99
C GLY A 29 -15.81 4.04 20.56
N SER A 30 -16.84 3.42 21.15
CA SER A 30 -18.23 3.61 20.72
C SER A 30 -18.90 4.79 21.45
N TRP A 31 -19.61 5.64 20.69
CA TRP A 31 -20.49 6.68 21.25
C TRP A 31 -21.51 6.15 22.26
N ARG A 32 -21.93 4.88 22.11
CA ARG A 32 -22.87 4.22 23.04
C ARG A 32 -22.27 4.00 24.43
N PHE A 33 -20.97 3.69 24.51
CA PHE A 33 -20.28 3.46 25.78
C PHE A 33 -20.22 4.74 26.62
N ILE A 34 -19.92 5.87 25.97
CA ILE A 34 -19.88 7.19 26.62
C ILE A 34 -21.26 7.53 27.21
N LEU A 35 -22.34 7.34 26.45
CA LEU A 35 -23.70 7.63 26.92
C LEU A 35 -24.11 6.77 28.13
N ILE A 36 -23.79 5.47 28.13
CA ILE A 36 -24.09 4.56 29.26
C ILE A 36 -23.30 4.98 30.50
N GLN A 37 -22.00 5.25 30.35
CA GLN A 37 -21.13 5.72 31.44
C GLN A 37 -21.61 7.05 32.02
N SER A 38 -21.96 8.02 31.18
CA SER A 38 -22.50 9.32 31.61
C SER A 38 -23.85 9.17 32.32
N PHE A 39 -24.73 8.29 31.83
CA PHE A 39 -26.01 8.02 32.49
C PHE A 39 -25.82 7.36 33.85
N LEU A 40 -24.92 6.38 33.96
CA LEU A 40 -24.63 5.68 35.21
C LEU A 40 -24.01 6.63 36.26
N LEU A 41 -23.08 7.50 35.84
CA LEU A 41 -22.54 8.58 36.67
C LEU A 41 -23.63 9.56 37.11
N GLY A 42 -24.46 10.03 36.18
CA GLY A 42 -25.56 10.95 36.48
C GLY A 42 -26.57 10.33 37.45
N LEU A 43 -26.94 9.07 37.24
CA LEU A 43 -27.82 8.32 38.12
C LEU A 43 -27.21 8.16 39.53
N TRP A 44 -25.92 7.83 39.62
CA TRP A 44 -25.20 7.70 40.89
C TRP A 44 -25.17 9.02 41.67
N ILE A 45 -24.92 10.14 40.98
CA ILE A 45 -24.96 11.48 41.59
C ILE A 45 -26.37 11.79 42.08
N VAL A 46 -27.41 11.54 41.27
CA VAL A 46 -28.82 11.79 41.66
C VAL A 46 -29.22 10.93 42.87
N LEU A 47 -28.86 9.64 42.89
CA LEU A 47 -29.12 8.75 44.04
C LEU A 47 -28.42 9.23 45.32
N ASN A 48 -27.18 9.72 45.22
CA ASN A 48 -26.45 10.26 46.36
C ASN A 48 -27.03 11.59 46.86
N VAL A 49 -27.45 12.48 45.96
CA VAL A 49 -28.03 13.79 46.32
C VAL A 49 -29.46 13.68 46.86
N VAL A 50 -30.29 12.75 46.33
CA VAL A 50 -31.70 12.56 46.74
C VAL A 50 -31.83 11.82 48.08
N GLY A 51 -30.75 11.22 48.60
CA GLY A 51 -30.68 10.87 50.02
C GLY A 51 -31.68 9.81 50.47
N TRP A 52 -31.87 8.72 49.71
CA TRP A 52 -32.77 7.64 50.13
C TRP A 52 -32.19 6.77 51.25
N ILE A 53 -30.86 6.75 51.46
CA ILE A 53 -30.20 5.95 52.49
C ILE A 53 -28.98 6.73 53.02
N LYS A 54 -29.16 7.51 54.10
CA LYS A 54 -28.11 8.13 54.95
C LYS A 54 -26.83 8.63 54.23
N HIS A 55 -26.74 9.94 53.92
CA HIS A 55 -25.51 10.74 53.67
C HIS A 55 -24.18 9.95 53.55
N TRP A 56 -24.06 9.09 52.54
CA TRP A 56 -22.95 8.12 52.47
C TRP A 56 -21.69 8.75 51.86
N ASP A 57 -21.84 9.87 51.15
CA ASP A 57 -20.77 10.67 50.57
C ASP A 57 -21.17 12.16 50.59
N GLU A 58 -20.85 12.85 51.68
CA GLU A 58 -21.09 14.29 51.89
C GLU A 58 -20.01 15.11 51.16
N TYR A 59 -20.32 16.36 50.76
CA TYR A 59 -19.42 17.19 49.95
C TYR A 59 -18.01 17.26 50.57
N PRO A 60 -16.93 16.81 49.88
CA PRO A 60 -16.73 16.70 48.43
C PRO A 60 -16.54 15.24 47.95
N PHE A 61 -17.64 14.54 47.65
CA PHE A 61 -17.73 13.19 47.02
C PHE A 61 -16.41 12.39 46.88
N ILE A 62 -15.83 11.97 48.01
CA ILE A 62 -14.49 11.40 48.04
C ILE A 62 -14.45 10.02 47.40
N LEU A 63 -15.55 9.25 47.55
CA LEU A 63 -15.66 7.91 46.97
C LEU A 63 -15.84 7.97 45.47
N LEU A 64 -16.63 8.94 44.98
CA LEU A 64 -16.79 9.17 43.53
C LEU A 64 -15.45 9.54 42.89
N ASN A 65 -14.70 10.44 43.52
CA ASN A 65 -13.40 10.86 43.01
C ASN A 65 -12.39 9.70 42.99
N LEU A 66 -12.40 8.86 44.04
CA LEU A 66 -11.58 7.66 44.09
C LEU A 66 -11.96 6.66 43.00
N ALA A 67 -13.26 6.41 42.80
CA ALA A 67 -13.76 5.51 41.77
C ALA A 67 -13.39 5.98 40.36
N LEU A 68 -13.55 7.27 40.07
CA LEU A 68 -13.17 7.86 38.79
C LEU A 68 -11.66 7.79 38.55
N SER A 69 -10.86 8.04 39.58
CA SER A 69 -9.40 7.92 39.50
C SER A 69 -8.97 6.48 39.19
N PHE A 70 -9.59 5.50 39.86
CA PHE A 70 -9.35 4.09 39.58
C PHE A 70 -9.80 3.69 38.17
N GLN A 71 -10.97 4.17 37.73
CA GLN A 71 -11.48 3.94 36.38
C GLN A 71 -10.49 4.45 35.31
N ALA A 72 -9.97 5.67 35.48
CA ALA A 72 -8.98 6.25 34.57
C ALA A 72 -7.65 5.47 34.58
N ALA A 73 -7.20 5.04 35.76
CA ALA A 73 -5.99 4.24 35.92
C ALA A 73 -6.08 2.90 35.16
N TYR A 74 -7.23 2.23 35.15
CA TYR A 74 -7.44 1.00 34.39
C TYR A 74 -7.71 1.24 32.90
N ALA A 75 -8.34 2.35 32.53
CA ALA A 75 -8.58 2.69 31.12
C ALA A 75 -7.28 2.89 30.34
N THR A 76 -6.27 3.49 30.98
CA THR A 76 -5.00 3.85 30.31
C THR A 76 -4.24 2.64 29.74
N PRO A 77 -4.00 1.54 30.49
CA PRO A 77 -3.40 0.32 29.95
C PRO A 77 -4.21 -0.31 28.80
N PHE A 78 -5.54 -0.30 28.88
CA PHE A 78 -6.37 -0.84 27.80
C PHE A 78 -6.23 -0.03 26.52
N ILE A 79 -6.22 1.30 26.63
CA ILE A 79 -5.98 2.21 25.50
C ILE A 79 -4.57 1.94 24.92
N LEU A 80 -3.56 1.83 25.78
CA LEU A 80 -2.18 1.57 25.33
C LEU A 80 -2.03 0.20 24.64
N MET A 81 -2.68 -0.85 25.15
CA MET A 81 -2.69 -2.17 24.52
C MET A 81 -3.37 -2.11 23.15
N SER A 82 -4.50 -1.42 23.05
CA SER A 82 -5.20 -1.19 21.77
C SER A 82 -4.34 -0.40 20.78
N GLN A 83 -3.64 0.63 21.24
CA GLN A 83 -2.74 1.42 20.40
C GLN A 83 -1.55 0.61 19.92
N ASN A 84 -0.90 -0.16 20.82
CA ASN A 84 0.22 -1.03 20.46
C ASN A 84 -0.21 -2.08 19.42
N ARG A 85 -1.42 -2.63 19.58
CA ARG A 85 -2.02 -3.53 18.60
C ARG A 85 -2.20 -2.87 17.24
N GLN A 86 -2.84 -1.70 17.21
CA GLN A 86 -3.11 -0.98 15.96
C GLN A 86 -1.80 -0.64 15.24
N SER A 87 -0.79 -0.19 15.98
CA SER A 87 0.56 0.07 15.47
C SER A 87 1.23 -1.16 14.85
N GLU A 88 1.08 -2.36 15.45
CA GLU A 88 1.58 -3.60 14.85
C GLU A 88 0.89 -3.94 13.52
N ILE A 89 -0.44 -3.77 13.45
CA ILE A 89 -1.22 -4.00 12.23
C ILE A 89 -0.79 -3.02 11.15
N ASP A 90 -0.70 -1.73 11.49
CA ASP A 90 -0.31 -0.67 10.57
C ASP A 90 1.12 -0.88 10.04
N ARG A 91 2.04 -1.33 10.91
CA ARG A 91 3.41 -1.70 10.49
C ARG A 91 3.44 -2.88 9.52
N LEU A 92 2.62 -3.91 9.76
CA LEU A 92 2.52 -5.05 8.86
C LEU A 92 1.95 -4.64 7.51
N LYS A 93 0.89 -3.82 7.51
CA LYS A 93 0.28 -3.29 6.30
C LYS A 93 1.28 -2.44 5.50
N ALA A 94 1.97 -1.51 6.17
CA ALA A 94 3.00 -0.69 5.52
C ALA A 94 4.11 -1.54 4.89
N LYS A 95 4.53 -2.63 5.54
CA LYS A 95 5.51 -3.55 4.95
C LYS A 95 4.98 -4.25 3.69
N GLN A 96 3.71 -4.66 3.69
CA GLN A 96 3.09 -5.27 2.53
C GLN A 96 2.93 -4.27 1.38
N ASP A 97 2.51 -3.05 1.69
CA ASP A 97 2.37 -1.97 0.70
C ASP A 97 3.73 -1.68 0.04
N LEU A 98 4.81 -1.58 0.82
CA LEU A 98 6.18 -1.40 0.30
C LEU A 98 6.63 -2.54 -0.62
N ASP A 99 6.30 -3.79 -0.29
CA ASP A 99 6.66 -4.96 -1.11
C ASP A 99 5.88 -4.96 -2.44
N ILE A 100 4.60 -4.61 -2.39
CA ILE A 100 3.76 -4.45 -3.59
C ILE A 100 4.29 -3.34 -4.48
N ASP A 101 4.64 -2.18 -3.90
CA ASP A 101 5.17 -1.03 -4.65
C ASP A 101 6.50 -1.36 -5.33
N THR A 102 7.42 -2.00 -4.60
CA THR A 102 8.72 -2.43 -5.15
C THR A 102 8.51 -3.43 -6.30
N LYS A 103 7.56 -4.35 -6.15
CA LYS A 103 7.23 -5.31 -7.21
C LYS A 103 6.61 -4.63 -8.42
N ALA A 104 5.71 -3.68 -8.22
CA ALA A 104 5.10 -2.91 -9.29
C ALA A 104 6.17 -2.10 -10.04
N GLU A 105 7.13 -1.50 -9.33
CA GLU A 105 8.27 -0.79 -9.93
C GLU A 105 9.09 -1.72 -10.85
N MET A 106 9.45 -2.91 -10.38
CA MET A 106 10.17 -3.91 -11.19
C MET A 106 9.36 -4.37 -12.41
N GLU A 107 8.04 -4.56 -12.27
CA GLU A 107 7.17 -4.93 -13.39
C GLU A 107 7.09 -3.81 -14.43
N ILE A 108 7.01 -2.54 -14.00
CA ILE A 108 7.03 -1.37 -14.88
C ILE A 108 8.37 -1.25 -15.61
N GLU A 109 9.49 -1.46 -14.91
CA GLU A 109 10.82 -1.44 -15.52
C GLU A 109 10.94 -2.54 -16.59
N SER A 110 10.50 -3.76 -16.28
CA SER A 110 10.49 -4.86 -17.25
C SER A 110 9.61 -4.57 -18.47
N LEU A 111 8.46 -3.90 -18.27
CA LEU A 111 7.60 -3.46 -19.37
C LEU A 111 8.28 -2.39 -20.22
N HIS A 112 8.96 -1.41 -19.60
CA HIS A 112 9.74 -0.40 -20.32
C HIS A 112 10.83 -1.04 -21.18
N GLN A 113 11.63 -1.96 -20.62
CA GLN A 113 12.66 -2.68 -21.37
C GLN A 113 12.08 -3.45 -22.58
N LYS A 114 10.90 -4.07 -22.42
CA LYS A 114 10.21 -4.73 -23.53
C LYS A 114 9.77 -3.74 -24.59
N ILE A 115 9.17 -2.62 -24.20
CA ILE A 115 8.73 -1.56 -25.12
C ILE A 115 9.92 -1.01 -25.90
N ASP A 116 11.02 -0.69 -25.22
CA ASP A 116 12.23 -0.20 -25.87
C ASP A 116 12.79 -1.22 -26.86
N SER A 117 12.84 -2.50 -26.49
CA SER A 117 13.28 -3.56 -27.41
C SER A 117 12.38 -3.72 -28.64
N LEU A 118 11.07 -3.49 -28.50
CA LEU A 118 10.13 -3.52 -29.62
C LEU A 118 10.32 -2.31 -30.52
N LYS A 119 10.46 -1.11 -29.93
CA LYS A 119 10.74 0.12 -30.66
C LYS A 119 12.04 0.05 -31.44
N ASP A 120 13.10 -0.47 -30.85
CA ASP A 120 14.40 -0.64 -31.53
C ASP A 120 14.30 -1.58 -32.73
N ARG A 121 13.53 -2.68 -32.59
CA ARG A 121 13.27 -3.61 -33.71
C ARG A 121 12.49 -2.94 -34.83
N GLU A 122 11.43 -2.21 -34.48
CA GLU A 122 10.59 -1.51 -35.45
C GLU A 122 11.38 -0.41 -36.18
N ILE A 123 12.18 0.37 -35.47
CA ILE A 123 13.09 1.37 -36.05
C ILE A 123 14.12 0.70 -36.98
N ALA A 124 14.71 -0.42 -36.57
CA ALA A 124 15.65 -1.16 -37.40
C ALA A 124 15.00 -1.69 -38.69
N GLU A 125 13.76 -2.17 -38.61
CA GLU A 125 12.99 -2.65 -39.75
C GLU A 125 12.63 -1.51 -40.71
N LEU A 126 12.14 -0.37 -40.18
CA LEU A 126 11.86 0.83 -40.97
C LEU A 126 13.11 1.33 -41.70
N ASN A 127 14.27 1.37 -41.02
CA ASN A 127 15.54 1.76 -41.63
C ASN A 127 15.99 0.80 -42.75
N ARG A 128 15.73 -0.51 -42.61
CA ARG A 128 16.01 -1.49 -43.68
C ARG A 128 15.11 -1.26 -44.89
N MET A 129 13.81 -1.04 -44.67
CA MET A 129 12.88 -0.74 -45.75
C MET A 129 13.27 0.54 -46.49
N LEU A 130 13.67 1.59 -45.76
CA LEU A 130 14.09 2.87 -46.32
C LEU A 130 15.37 2.74 -47.15
N THR A 131 16.36 1.98 -46.67
CA THR A 131 17.58 1.67 -47.43
C THR A 131 17.25 0.92 -48.73
N MET A 132 16.37 -0.08 -48.66
CA MET A 132 15.98 -0.88 -49.83
C MET A 132 15.19 -0.06 -50.87
N GLN A 133 14.35 0.88 -50.42
CA GLN A 133 13.70 1.86 -51.31
C GLN A 133 14.74 2.74 -52.01
N ASN A 134 15.72 3.26 -51.28
CA ASN A 134 16.75 4.13 -51.84
C ASN A 134 17.62 3.40 -52.88
N GLU A 135 18.00 2.14 -52.61
CA GLU A 135 18.68 1.29 -53.60
C GLU A 135 17.85 1.05 -54.85
N THR A 136 16.54 0.83 -54.69
CA THR A 136 15.63 0.63 -55.83
C THR A 136 15.53 1.89 -56.69
N ILE A 137 15.44 3.07 -56.07
CA ILE A 137 15.45 4.36 -56.77
C ILE A 137 16.76 4.53 -57.55
N GLN A 138 17.92 4.29 -56.94
CA GLN A 138 19.22 4.37 -57.63
C GLN A 138 19.33 3.40 -58.80
N ARG A 139 18.79 2.18 -58.66
CA ARG A 139 18.73 1.22 -59.77
C ARG A 139 17.86 1.73 -60.91
N LEU A 140 16.71 2.34 -60.62
CA LEU A 140 15.86 2.95 -61.64
C LEU A 140 16.57 4.12 -62.34
N GLU A 141 17.24 4.99 -61.59
CA GLU A 141 18.02 6.10 -62.15
C GLU A 141 19.15 5.62 -63.07
N THR A 142 19.89 4.59 -62.65
CA THR A 142 20.97 4.01 -63.46
C THR A 142 20.45 3.28 -64.69
N MET A 143 19.33 2.57 -64.60
CA MET A 143 18.67 1.98 -65.76
C MET A 143 18.21 3.04 -66.75
N LEU A 144 17.55 4.11 -66.26
CA LEU A 144 17.11 5.21 -67.11
C LEU A 144 18.30 5.91 -67.79
N SER A 145 19.37 6.16 -67.04
CA SER A 145 20.60 6.77 -67.59
C SER A 145 21.24 5.89 -68.67
N ARG A 146 21.25 4.57 -68.47
CA ARG A 146 21.73 3.61 -69.46
C ARG A 146 20.84 3.59 -70.70
N GLU A 147 19.53 3.57 -70.53
CA GLU A 147 18.56 3.55 -71.63
C GLU A 147 18.65 4.83 -72.46
N ILE A 148 18.74 5.99 -71.82
CA ILE A 148 18.96 7.28 -72.49
C ILE A 148 20.26 7.26 -73.31
N ASN A 149 21.36 6.79 -72.73
CA ASN A 149 22.65 6.72 -73.43
C ASN A 149 22.66 5.69 -74.58
N ALA A 150 21.93 4.58 -74.43
CA ALA A 150 21.80 3.56 -75.47
C ALA A 150 20.93 4.03 -76.65
N ASN A 151 19.92 4.86 -76.38
CA ASN A 151 18.99 5.36 -77.40
C ASN A 151 19.42 6.72 -78.01
N HIS A 152 20.38 7.41 -77.39
CA HIS A 152 21.09 8.57 -77.93
C HIS A 152 22.62 8.39 -77.81
N PRO A 153 23.25 7.61 -78.71
CA PRO A 153 24.71 7.54 -78.74
C PRO A 153 25.26 8.94 -79.03
N GLN A 154 26.12 9.44 -78.14
CA GLN A 154 26.87 10.68 -78.34
C GLN A 154 27.50 10.64 -79.75
N PRO A 155 27.35 11.68 -80.58
CA PRO A 155 28.06 11.74 -81.85
C PRO A 155 29.54 11.64 -81.54
N GLN A 156 30.21 10.61 -82.08
CA GLN A 156 31.66 10.52 -82.06
C GLN A 156 32.17 11.73 -82.84
N GLU A 157 32.65 12.77 -82.15
CA GLU A 157 33.52 13.76 -82.77
C GLU A 157 34.85 13.05 -83.07
N ASP A 158 34.97 12.65 -84.32
CA ASP A 158 36.20 12.18 -84.97
C ASP A 158 37.07 13.40 -85.31
N ASN A 159 38.08 13.68 -84.49
CA ASN A 159 39.37 14.31 -84.87
C ASN A 159 40.37 14.38 -83.71
#